data_AF-R4LL34-F1
#
_entry.id   AF-R4LL34-F1
#
_cell.length_a   1.000
_cell.length_b   1.000
_cell.length_c   1.000
_cell.angle_alpha   90.00
_cell.angle_beta   90.00
_cell.angle_gamma   90.00
#
_symmetry.space_group_name_H-M   'P 1'
#
loop_
_entity.id
_entity.type
_entity.pdbx_description
1 polymer ?
#
loop_
_entity_poly.entity_id
_entity_poly.type
_entity_poly.pdbx_seq_one_letter_code
_entity_poly.pdbx_strand_id
1 'polypeptide(L)'
;MNPFQAGMRFRAELRRTAGIAAGFDVPAEVVTELGGGHPRVLATVNGYRFPAAIRAHRLTVGPWRRAAARITAGHAYDIDVELDLPRRHASRFRTGASASA
;
A
#
# COMPACT_ATOMS: atom_id res chain seq x y z
N MET A 1 -11.81 -20.72 4.92
CA MET A 1 -10.75 -19.83 5.42
C MET A 1 -10.12 -19.17 4.21
N ASN A 2 -10.39 -17.88 3.97
CA ASN A 2 -10.29 -17.26 2.65
C ASN A 2 -8.84 -16.97 2.22
N PRO A 3 -8.41 -17.39 1.01
CA PRO A 3 -7.04 -17.26 0.50
C PRO A 3 -6.70 -15.88 -0.12
N PHE A 4 -7.45 -14.81 0.23
CA PHE A 4 -7.19 -13.43 -0.21
C PHE A 4 -6.74 -12.52 0.95
N GLN A 5 -6.38 -13.09 2.10
CA GLN A 5 -6.03 -12.37 3.33
C GLN A 5 -4.56 -11.94 3.43
N ALA A 6 -4.00 -11.35 2.37
CA ALA A 6 -2.74 -10.60 2.47
C ALA A 6 -2.97 -9.11 2.79
N GLY A 7 -4.13 -8.78 3.38
CA GLY A 7 -4.45 -7.47 3.94
C GLY A 7 -3.99 -7.41 5.39
N MET A 8 -3.02 -6.54 5.69
CA MET A 8 -2.56 -6.29 7.05
C MET A 8 -3.28 -5.07 7.62
N ARG A 9 -3.94 -5.27 8.75
CA ARG A 9 -4.63 -4.21 9.48
C ARG A 9 -3.78 -3.77 10.66
N PHE A 10 -3.46 -2.48 10.73
CA PHE A 10 -2.73 -1.92 11.86
C PHE A 10 -3.31 -0.57 12.27
N ARG A 11 -3.13 -0.22 13.53
CA ARG A 11 -3.52 1.09 14.07
C ARG A 11 -2.32 2.00 14.08
N ALA A 12 -2.41 3.13 13.41
CA ALA A 12 -1.34 4.13 13.40
C ALA A 12 -1.88 5.55 13.52
N GLU A 13 -1.08 6.41 14.16
CA GLU A 13 -1.34 7.84 14.24
C GLU A 13 -0.91 8.55 12.96
N LEU A 14 -1.80 9.39 12.42
CA LEU A 14 -1.47 10.24 11.31
C LEU A 14 -0.65 11.44 11.79
N ARG A 15 0.67 11.38 11.71
CA ARG A 15 1.55 12.47 12.13
C ARG A 15 1.70 13.50 11.04
N ARG A 16 1.61 14.79 11.38
CA ARG A 16 1.93 15.86 10.44
C ARG A 16 3.43 15.85 10.16
N THR A 17 3.81 15.74 8.89
CA THR A 17 5.21 15.88 8.44
C THR A 17 5.48 17.35 8.13
N ALA A 18 6.75 17.75 8.08
CA ALA A 18 7.15 19.07 7.57
C ALA A 18 6.61 19.26 6.13
N GLY A 19 5.50 19.99 5.99
CA GLY A 19 4.81 20.24 4.72
C GLY A 19 3.29 20.06 4.79
N ILE A 20 2.67 19.89 3.62
CA ILE A 20 1.21 19.71 3.45
C ILE A 20 0.76 18.24 3.57
N ALA A 21 1.72 17.31 3.58
CA ALA A 21 1.48 15.90 3.70
C ALA A 21 1.58 15.43 5.16
N ALA A 22 0.85 14.38 5.50
CA ALA A 22 0.96 13.71 6.78
C ALA A 22 1.35 12.25 6.56
N GLY A 23 1.98 11.61 7.54
CA GLY A 23 2.46 10.24 7.43
C GLY A 23 1.94 9.36 8.55
N PHE A 24 1.55 8.13 8.22
CA PHE A 24 1.37 7.07 9.19
C PHE A 24 2.69 6.36 9.44
N ASP A 25 2.99 6.07 10.70
CA ASP A 25 4.11 5.22 11.06
C ASP A 25 3.72 3.75 10.83
N VAL A 26 4.46 3.06 9.97
CA VAL A 26 4.19 1.67 9.61
C VAL A 26 5.19 0.78 10.35
N PRO A 27 4.73 -0.20 11.14
CA PRO A 27 5.63 -1.10 11.85
C PRO A 27 6.55 -1.83 10.88
N ALA A 28 7.81 -2.04 11.28
CA ALA A 28 8.81 -2.69 10.43
C ALA A 28 8.37 -4.10 10.00
N GLU A 29 7.66 -4.82 10.87
CA GLU A 29 7.07 -6.14 10.58
C GLU A 29 6.16 -6.09 9.35
N VAL A 30 5.26 -5.11 9.27
CA VAL A 30 4.35 -4.93 8.13
C VAL A 30 5.13 -4.62 6.85
N VAL A 31 6.19 -3.80 6.93
CA VAL A 31 7.03 -3.49 5.75
C VAL A 31 7.79 -4.71 5.25
N THR A 32 8.32 -5.53 6.16
CA THR A 32 9.02 -6.77 5.84
C THR A 32 8.08 -7.76 5.16
N GLU A 33 6.89 -7.94 5.70
CA GLU A 33 5.87 -8.87 5.17
C GLU A 33 5.34 -8.45 3.79
N LEU A 34 5.30 -7.14 3.52
CA LEU A 34 4.92 -6.58 2.22
C LEU A 34 6.03 -6.67 1.16
N GLY A 35 7.16 -7.32 1.46
CA GLY A 35 8.26 -7.53 0.52
C GLY A 35 9.46 -6.59 0.71
N GLY A 36 9.46 -5.77 1.75
CA GLY A 36 10.59 -4.92 2.13
C GLY A 36 10.83 -3.70 1.22
N GLY A 37 11.64 -2.76 1.72
CA GLY A 37 12.08 -1.58 0.97
C GLY A 37 10.98 -0.52 0.76
N HIS A 38 10.44 -0.46 -0.47
CA HIS A 38 9.46 0.56 -0.90
C HIS A 38 8.24 -0.05 -1.60
N PRO A 39 7.48 -0.93 -0.91
CA PRO A 39 6.32 -1.55 -1.52
C PRO A 39 5.25 -0.49 -1.82
N ARG A 40 4.63 -0.65 -2.98
CA ARG A 40 3.41 0.07 -3.35
C ARG A 40 2.24 -0.71 -2.74
N VAL A 41 1.35 -0.01 -2.07
CA VAL A 41 0.26 -0.62 -1.30
C VAL A 41 -1.06 0.08 -1.58
N LEU A 42 -2.16 -0.65 -1.42
CA LEU A 42 -3.51 -0.11 -1.37
C LEU A 42 -3.90 0.02 0.10
N ALA A 43 -4.01 1.26 0.57
CA ALA A 43 -4.44 1.57 1.93
C ALA A 43 -5.95 1.83 1.95
N THR A 44 -6.67 1.23 2.89
CA THR A 44 -8.09 1.44 3.13
C THR A 44 -8.27 2.02 4.53
N VAL A 45 -8.90 3.21 4.60
CA VAL A 45 -9.18 3.91 5.88
C VAL A 45 -10.60 4.47 5.83
N ASN A 46 -11.41 4.24 6.87
CA ASN A 46 -12.82 4.66 6.92
C ASN A 46 -13.64 4.22 5.68
N GLY A 47 -13.31 3.07 5.07
CA GLY A 47 -13.95 2.59 3.84
C GLY A 47 -13.49 3.29 2.55
N TYR A 48 -12.53 4.22 2.62
CA TYR A 48 -11.92 4.84 1.46
C TYR A 48 -10.59 4.16 1.12
N ARG A 49 -10.54 3.54 -0.07
CA ARG A 49 -9.35 2.82 -0.57
C ARG A 49 -8.55 3.70 -1.52
N PHE A 50 -7.24 3.80 -1.30
CA PHE A 50 -6.34 4.60 -2.13
C PHE A 50 -4.95 3.98 -2.26
N PRO A 51 -4.30 4.15 -3.43
CA PRO A 51 -2.92 3.72 -3.61
C PRO A 51 -1.96 4.64 -2.84
N ALA A 52 -1.10 4.03 -2.04
CA ALA A 52 -0.04 4.67 -1.28
C ALA A 52 1.29 3.94 -1.51
N ALA A 53 2.38 4.58 -1.12
CA ALA A 53 3.70 3.97 -1.14
C ALA A 53 4.34 4.14 0.24
N ILE A 54 4.99 3.10 0.72
CA ILE A 54 5.71 3.15 1.99
C ILE A 54 7.15 3.55 1.69
N ARG A 55 7.65 4.59 2.37
CA ARG A 55 9.05 5.04 2.28
C ARG A 55 9.63 5.20 3.66
N ALA A 56 10.77 4.53 3.93
CA ALA A 56 11.44 4.58 5.24
C ALA A 56 10.45 4.33 6.40
N HIS A 57 9.65 3.27 6.30
CA HIS A 57 8.62 2.90 7.29
C HIS A 57 7.50 3.94 7.50
N ARG A 58 7.32 4.87 6.56
CA ARG A 58 6.26 5.89 6.62
C ARG A 58 5.36 5.86 5.40
N LEU A 59 4.06 5.84 5.64
CA LEU A 59 3.03 5.93 4.60
C LEU A 59 2.55 7.37 4.50
N THR A 60 2.99 8.09 3.46
CA THR A 60 2.66 9.50 3.27
C THR A 60 1.33 9.68 2.54
N VAL A 61 0.44 10.51 3.11
CA VAL A 61 -0.89 10.83 2.58
C VAL A 61 -1.02 12.34 2.34
N GLY A 62 -1.33 12.70 1.10
CA GLY A 62 -1.57 14.09 0.69
C GLY A 62 -2.92 14.64 1.15
N PRO A 63 -3.11 15.98 1.16
CA PRO A 63 -4.31 16.64 1.70
C PRO A 63 -5.62 16.21 1.03
N TRP A 64 -5.64 16.02 -0.29
CA TRP A 64 -6.81 15.55 -1.04
C TRP A 64 -7.30 14.17 -0.60
N ARG A 65 -6.36 13.22 -0.44
CA ARG A 65 -6.67 11.86 0.03
C ARG A 65 -7.12 11.86 1.48
N ARG A 66 -6.56 12.75 2.31
CA ARG A 66 -6.99 12.92 3.70
C ARG A 66 -8.43 13.43 3.80
N ALA A 67 -8.77 14.45 3.01
CA ALA A 67 -10.13 14.97 2.93
C ALA A 67 -11.13 13.91 2.46
N ALA A 68 -10.77 13.15 1.40
CA ALA A 68 -11.61 12.07 0.87
C ALA A 68 -11.82 10.92 1.88
N ALA A 69 -10.77 10.51 2.60
CA ALA A 69 -10.83 9.48 3.65
C ALA A 69 -11.36 10.00 4.99
N ARG A 70 -11.65 11.31 5.10
CA ARG A 70 -12.08 11.98 6.34
C ARG A 70 -11.14 11.73 7.52
N ILE A 71 -9.84 11.83 7.27
CA ILE A 71 -8.78 11.63 8.29
C ILE A 71 -8.04 12.94 8.61
N THR A 72 -7.78 13.13 9.89
CA THR A 72 -7.16 14.34 10.44
C THR A 72 -5.81 14.00 11.07
N ALA A 73 -4.80 14.86 10.86
CA ALA A 73 -3.50 14.66 11.51
C ALA A 73 -3.63 14.81 13.04
N GLY A 74 -2.91 13.99 13.80
CA GLY A 74 -2.97 13.92 15.26
C GLY A 74 -3.96 12.88 15.80
N HIS A 75 -4.61 12.11 14.94
CA HIS A 75 -5.50 11.03 15.34
C HIS A 75 -4.99 9.66 14.88
N ALA A 76 -5.25 8.65 15.72
CA ALA A 76 -5.01 7.25 15.39
C ALA A 76 -6.19 6.68 14.61
N TYR A 77 -5.90 6.13 13.44
CA TYR A 77 -6.87 5.46 12.59
C TYR A 77 -6.48 4.00 12.42
N ASP A 78 -7.50 3.22 12.09
CA ASP A 78 -7.32 1.85 11.67
C ASP A 78 -7.11 1.83 10.16
N ILE A 79 -5.97 1.30 9.74
CA ILE A 79 -5.56 1.26 8.34
C ILE A 79 -5.39 -0.21 7.95
N ASP A 80 -6.09 -0.58 6.89
CA ASP A 80 -5.88 -1.85 6.20
C ASP A 80 -4.96 -1.59 5.00
N VAL A 81 -3.85 -2.33 4.88
CA VAL A 81 -2.92 -2.24 3.76
C VAL A 81 -2.82 -3.57 3.03
N GLU A 82 -2.89 -3.50 1.71
CA GLU A 82 -2.71 -4.63 0.81
C GLU A 82 -1.61 -4.30 -0.20
N LEU A 83 -0.83 -5.29 -0.63
CA LEU A 83 0.21 -5.08 -1.64
C LEU A 83 -0.42 -4.69 -3.00
N ASP A 84 -0.08 -3.51 -3.53
CA ASP A 84 -0.48 -3.04 -4.85
C ASP A 84 0.45 -3.67 -5.90
N LEU A 85 0.28 -4.96 -6.15
CA LEU A 85 0.94 -5.61 -7.28
C LEU A 85 0.20 -5.20 -8.56
N PRO A 86 0.76 -4.33 -9.42
CA PRO A 86 0.22 -4.20 -10.76
C PRO A 86 0.26 -5.60 -11.35
N ARG A 87 -0.91 -6.16 -11.70
CA ARG A 87 -1.03 -7.50 -12.27
C ARG A 87 0.05 -7.64 -13.34
N ARG A 88 1.09 -8.42 -13.05
CA ARG A 88 2.15 -8.71 -14.02
C ARG A 88 1.43 -9.32 -15.21
N HIS A 89 1.31 -8.58 -16.31
CA HIS A 89 0.76 -9.16 -17.53
C HIS A 89 1.73 -10.28 -17.90
N ALA A 90 1.30 -11.53 -17.78
CA ALA A 90 2.08 -12.67 -18.18
C ALA A 90 2.33 -12.53 -19.69
N SER A 91 3.48 -11.99 -20.08
CA SER A 91 3.92 -12.05 -21.47
C SER A 91 4.30 -13.49 -21.76
N ARG A 92 3.31 -14.30 -22.15
CA ARG A 92 3.53 -15.55 -22.87
C ARG A 92 3.96 -15.16 -24.29
N PHE A 93 5.26 -15.01 -24.52
CA PHE A 93 5.77 -15.11 -25.88
C PHE A 93 6.05 -16.58 -26.16
N ARG A 94 5.26 -17.11 -27.10
CA ARG A 94 5.24 -18.50 -27.59
C ARG A 94 6.65 -18.98 -27.94
N THR A 95 7.05 -20.10 -27.34
CA THR A 95 7.94 -21.06 -27.98
C THR A 95 7.24 -21.58 -29.24
N GLY A 96 7.89 -21.41 -30.38
CA GLY A 96 7.45 -21.89 -31.68
C GLY A 96 8.63 -21.93 -32.64
N ALA A 97 9.74 -22.54 -32.20
CA ALA A 97 10.74 -23.04 -33.12
C ALA A 97 10.09 -24.20 -33.90
N SER A 98 9.61 -23.91 -35.11
CA SER A 98 9.29 -24.93 -36.08
C SER A 98 10.51 -25.10 -36.97
N ALA A 99 11.27 -26.16 -36.69
CA ALA A 99 12.15 -26.80 -37.64
C ALA A 99 11.32 -27.60 -38.66
N SER A 100 11.71 -27.54 -39.92
CA SER A 100 11.42 -28.44 -41.07
C SER A 100 11.08 -27.61 -42.29
N ALA A 101 11.50 -27.95 -43.51
CA ALA A 101 12.42 -28.95 -44.05
C ALA A 101 12.62 -28.56 -45.53
#